data_AF-A0A6M0IS14-F1
#
_entry.id   AF-A0A6M0IS14-F1
#
_cell.length_a   1.000
_cell.length_b   1.000
_cell.length_c   1.000
_cell.angle_alpha   90.00
_cell.angle_beta   90.00
_cell.angle_gamma   90.00
#
_symmetry.space_group_name_H-M   'P 1'
#
loop_
_entity.id
_entity.type
_entity.pdbx_description
1 polymer ?
#
loop_
_entity_poly.entity_id
_entity_poly.type
_entity_poly.pdbx_seq_one_letter_code
_entity_poly.pdbx_strand_id
1 'polypeptide(L)'
;MIKLSHLPSILVGMRFALAPLLVFDALDHKTSFWFIIAYVIAVLSDIFDGIIARRLKVSTAQLRQADSWADICLYLCVAISTWLVYPQVIIDFRVPLLSAIAIQLILFAISLIKFQKFPSFHTYTAKAWGLALLAATVGLFGFGYVNTLWFVIALCWLNSLEEIAMTLLLPTWQCDILSIFHAVELRKALMHSSTSQDGV
;
A
#
# COMPACT_ATOMS: atom_id res chain seq x y z
N MET A 1 26.99 -10.77 13.40
CA MET A 1 27.08 -9.79 12.29
C MET A 1 25.83 -9.93 11.43
N ILE A 2 25.00 -8.88 11.35
CA ILE A 2 23.81 -8.89 10.49
C ILE A 2 24.29 -8.83 9.03
N LYS A 3 23.93 -9.82 8.19
CA LYS A 3 24.23 -9.75 6.75
C LYS A 3 23.36 -8.66 6.13
N LEU A 4 23.94 -7.86 5.23
CA LEU A 4 23.26 -6.75 4.57
C LEU A 4 22.00 -7.20 3.79
N SER A 5 21.96 -8.47 3.37
CA SER A 5 20.81 -9.11 2.73
C SER A 5 19.56 -9.22 3.62
N HIS A 6 19.70 -9.19 4.94
CA HIS A 6 18.56 -9.27 5.87
C HIS A 6 17.97 -7.90 6.23
N LEU A 7 18.60 -6.81 5.80
CA LEU A 7 18.17 -5.46 6.15
C LEU A 7 16.73 -5.17 5.72
N PRO A 8 16.26 -5.53 4.50
CA PRO A 8 14.86 -5.36 4.12
C PRO A 8 13.88 -6.10 5.05
N SER A 9 14.20 -7.34 5.41
CA SER A 9 13.35 -8.13 6.32
C SER A 9 13.28 -7.52 7.72
N ILE A 10 14.37 -6.93 8.20
CA ILE A 10 14.40 -6.24 9.49
C ILE A 10 13.52 -4.99 9.46
N LEU A 11 13.55 -4.21 8.35
CA LEU A 11 12.71 -3.03 8.18
C LEU A 11 11.22 -3.41 8.15
N VAL A 12 10.84 -4.44 7.39
CA VAL A 12 9.47 -4.98 7.37
C VAL A 12 9.03 -5.41 8.79
N GLY A 13 9.89 -6.14 9.51
CA GLY A 13 9.62 -6.58 10.87
C GLY A 13 9.49 -5.43 11.86
N MET A 14 10.32 -4.40 11.73
CA MET A 14 10.24 -3.17 12.53
C MET A 14 8.92 -2.44 12.27
N ARG A 15 8.52 -2.27 11.00
CA ARG A 15 7.21 -1.68 10.63
C ARG A 15 6.06 -2.43 11.29
N PHE A 16 6.08 -3.76 11.18
CA PHE A 16 5.06 -4.62 11.78
C PHE A 16 5.01 -4.47 13.31
N ALA A 17 6.15 -4.32 13.97
CA ALA A 17 6.23 -4.11 15.43
C ALA A 17 5.81 -2.70 15.87
N LEU A 18 6.12 -1.67 15.07
CA LEU A 18 5.73 -0.28 15.35
C LEU A 18 4.21 -0.08 15.24
N ALA A 19 3.54 -0.82 14.35
CA ALA A 19 2.11 -0.67 14.11
C ALA A 19 1.24 -0.81 15.37
N PRO A 20 1.33 -1.90 16.17
CA PRO A 20 0.60 -2.00 17.44
C PRO A 20 0.94 -0.89 18.44
N LEU A 21 2.18 -0.39 18.46
CA LEU A 21 2.60 0.69 19.36
C LEU A 21 1.85 1.99 19.08
N LEU A 22 1.43 2.24 17.83
CA LEU A 22 0.57 3.37 17.49
C LEU A 22 -0.81 3.26 18.16
N VAL A 23 -1.37 2.05 18.24
CA VAL A 23 -2.63 1.82 18.95
C VAL A 23 -2.44 2.01 20.44
N PHE A 24 -1.35 1.45 21.01
CA PHE A 24 -1.04 1.61 22.43
C PHE A 24 -0.91 3.07 22.85
N ASP A 25 -0.25 3.91 22.05
CA ASP A 25 -0.15 5.36 22.30
C ASP A 25 -1.53 6.05 22.23
N ALA A 26 -2.45 5.54 21.40
CA ALA A 26 -3.78 6.11 21.19
C ALA A 26 -4.86 5.64 22.18
N LEU A 27 -4.55 4.72 23.11
CA LEU A 27 -5.55 4.10 24.00
C LEU A 27 -6.21 5.07 24.98
N ASP A 28 -5.55 6.17 25.33
CA ASP A 28 -6.09 7.20 26.22
C ASP A 28 -6.91 8.27 25.48
N HIS A 29 -7.28 8.00 24.22
CA HIS A 29 -7.99 8.89 23.31
C HIS A 29 -7.22 10.17 22.94
N LYS A 30 -5.90 10.17 23.11
CA LYS A 30 -4.99 11.22 22.66
C LYS A 30 -3.81 10.58 21.93
N THR A 31 -2.96 11.39 21.31
CA THR A 31 -1.70 10.91 20.75
C THR A 31 -0.55 11.76 21.25
N SER A 32 0.55 11.10 21.59
CA SER A 32 1.79 11.77 21.94
C SER A 32 2.59 12.16 20.70
N PHE A 33 3.62 12.98 20.89
CA PHE A 33 4.59 13.28 19.82
C PHE A 33 5.27 12.01 19.27
N TRP A 34 5.39 10.95 20.08
CA TRP A 34 5.99 9.69 19.67
C TRP A 34 5.16 8.92 18.65
N PHE A 35 3.84 9.12 18.62
CA PHE A 35 2.96 8.54 17.59
C PHE A 35 3.43 8.92 16.19
N ILE A 36 3.65 10.21 15.96
CA ILE A 36 4.04 10.74 14.65
C ILE A 36 5.43 10.25 14.27
N ILE A 37 6.37 10.24 15.23
CA ILE A 37 7.72 9.71 14.99
C ILE A 37 7.65 8.24 14.60
N ALA A 38 6.95 7.41 15.37
CA ALA A 38 6.82 5.98 15.10
C ALA A 38 6.15 5.72 13.74
N TYR A 39 5.10 6.47 13.42
CA TYR A 39 4.41 6.38 12.14
C TYR A 39 5.32 6.78 10.96
N VAL A 40 6.04 7.90 11.07
CA VAL A 40 6.97 8.35 10.01
C VAL A 40 8.10 7.34 9.83
N ILE A 41 8.66 6.78 10.91
CA ILE A 41 9.68 5.73 10.83
C ILE A 41 9.10 4.48 10.14
N ALA A 42 7.87 4.08 10.48
CA ALA A 42 7.20 2.94 9.87
C ALA A 42 7.02 3.14 8.35
N VAL A 43 6.54 4.31 7.90
CA VAL A 43 6.38 4.62 6.47
C VAL A 43 7.73 4.75 5.76
N LEU A 44 8.75 5.34 6.39
CA LEU A 44 10.07 5.39 5.77
C LEU A 44 10.68 4.00 5.63
N SER A 45 10.42 3.09 6.57
CA SER A 45 10.94 1.73 6.52
C SER A 45 10.41 0.93 5.32
N ASP A 46 9.13 1.13 4.96
CA ASP A 46 8.53 0.60 3.71
C ASP A 46 9.30 1.06 2.47
N ILE A 47 9.47 2.38 2.33
CA ILE A 47 10.14 2.97 1.18
C ILE A 47 11.58 2.44 1.06
N PHE A 48 12.30 2.36 2.17
CA PHE A 48 13.68 1.91 2.17
C PHE A 48 13.83 0.40 2.00
N ASP A 49 12.93 -0.43 2.54
CA ASP A 49 13.03 -1.87 2.38
C ASP A 49 12.94 -2.28 0.89
N GLY A 50 12.06 -1.65 0.13
CA GLY A 50 11.86 -1.94 -1.28
C GLY A 50 13.03 -1.45 -2.12
N ILE A 51 13.57 -0.26 -1.81
CA ILE A 51 14.77 0.26 -2.49
C ILE A 51 15.98 -0.66 -2.23
N ILE A 52 16.19 -1.05 -0.97
CA ILE A 52 17.33 -1.89 -0.58
C ILE A 52 17.19 -3.30 -1.16
N ALA A 53 16.00 -3.90 -1.11
CA ALA A 53 15.73 -5.22 -1.67
C ALA A 53 16.01 -5.28 -3.18
N ARG A 54 15.62 -4.24 -3.93
CA ARG A 54 15.92 -4.13 -5.37
C ARG A 54 17.41 -3.94 -5.64
N ARG A 55 18.08 -3.07 -4.89
CA ARG A 55 19.54 -2.83 -5.05
C ARG A 55 20.37 -4.06 -4.74
N LEU A 56 19.99 -4.83 -3.72
CA LEU A 56 20.68 -6.05 -3.32
C LEU A 56 20.22 -7.30 -4.09
N LYS A 57 19.22 -7.19 -4.98
CA LYS A 57 18.62 -8.30 -5.73
C LYS A 57 18.12 -9.44 -4.82
N VAL A 58 17.57 -9.09 -3.66
CA VAL A 58 17.01 -10.03 -2.66
C VAL A 58 15.49 -9.95 -2.55
N SER A 59 14.82 -9.37 -3.56
CA SER A 59 13.36 -9.28 -3.61
C SER A 59 12.75 -10.66 -3.91
N THR A 60 12.42 -11.41 -2.87
CA THR A 60 11.75 -12.72 -2.97
C THR A 60 10.23 -12.58 -2.82
N ALA A 61 9.48 -13.57 -3.28
CA ALA A 61 8.03 -13.60 -3.10
C ALA A 61 7.61 -13.58 -1.62
N GLN A 62 8.38 -14.27 -0.75
CA GLN A 62 8.13 -14.30 0.69
C GLN A 62 8.33 -12.93 1.34
N LEU A 63 9.40 -12.22 0.97
CA LEU A 63 9.65 -10.87 1.47
C LEU A 63 8.53 -9.91 1.05
N ARG A 64 8.08 -9.99 -0.21
CA ARG A 64 6.95 -9.18 -0.73
C ARG A 64 5.64 -9.49 0.00
N GLN A 65 5.37 -10.75 0.32
CA GLN A 65 4.18 -11.09 1.11
C GLN A 65 4.26 -10.55 2.54
N ALA A 66 5.42 -10.68 3.19
CA ALA A 66 5.64 -10.13 4.53
C ALA A 66 5.50 -8.60 4.54
N ASP A 67 6.01 -7.94 3.50
CA ASP A 67 5.89 -6.51 3.27
C ASP A 67 4.41 -6.07 3.19
N SER A 68 3.60 -6.75 2.36
CA SER A 68 2.15 -6.50 2.27
C SER A 68 1.42 -6.71 3.60
N TRP A 69 1.77 -7.75 4.36
CA TRP A 69 1.18 -8.00 5.69
C TRP A 69 1.53 -6.89 6.70
N ALA A 70 2.76 -6.38 6.65
CA ALA A 70 3.18 -5.28 7.50
C ALA A 70 2.49 -3.96 7.14
N ASP A 71 2.22 -3.69 5.87
CA ASP A 71 1.39 -2.55 5.45
C ASP A 71 -0.05 -2.67 5.94
N ILE A 72 -0.67 -3.84 5.75
CA ILE A 72 -2.04 -4.09 6.25
C ILE A 72 -2.09 -3.86 7.76
N CYS A 73 -1.10 -4.39 8.51
CA CYS A 73 -1.00 -4.19 9.95
C CYS A 73 -0.87 -2.71 10.32
N LEU A 74 0.02 -1.98 9.67
CA LEU A 74 0.24 -0.55 9.89
C LEU A 74 -1.02 0.27 9.67
N TYR A 75 -1.65 0.14 8.50
CA TYR A 75 -2.83 0.95 8.17
C TYR A 75 -4.08 0.54 8.96
N LEU A 76 -4.20 -0.73 9.37
CA LEU A 76 -5.24 -1.15 10.30
C LEU A 76 -5.05 -0.51 11.67
N CYS A 77 -3.81 -0.49 12.18
CA CYS A 77 -3.48 0.18 13.43
C CYS A 77 -3.74 1.69 13.36
N VAL A 78 -3.36 2.35 12.26
CA VAL A 78 -3.68 3.76 12.03
C VAL A 78 -5.19 3.98 12.04
N ALA A 79 -5.97 3.15 11.35
CA ALA A 79 -7.44 3.27 11.33
C ALA A 79 -8.06 3.10 12.73
N ILE A 80 -7.57 2.15 13.53
CA ILE A 80 -7.99 1.95 14.92
C ILE A 80 -7.63 3.17 15.76
N SER A 81 -6.39 3.67 15.68
CA SER A 81 -5.97 4.88 16.39
C SER A 81 -6.80 6.10 15.97
N THR A 82 -7.17 6.23 14.69
CA THR A 82 -8.04 7.31 14.23
C THR A 82 -9.44 7.18 14.81
N TRP A 83 -9.99 5.96 14.92
CA TRP A 83 -11.27 5.74 15.59
C TRP A 83 -11.22 6.09 17.08
N LEU A 84 -10.14 5.75 17.77
CA LEU A 84 -9.98 6.03 19.21
C LEU A 84 -9.87 7.54 19.49
N VAL A 85 -9.12 8.28 18.68
CA VAL A 85 -8.76 9.68 18.94
C VAL A 85 -9.70 10.66 18.23
N TYR A 86 -10.14 10.32 17.01
CA TYR A 86 -10.97 11.16 16.14
C TYR A 86 -12.21 10.42 15.63
N PRO A 87 -13.08 9.85 16.50
CA PRO A 87 -14.24 9.07 16.07
C PRO A 87 -15.19 9.88 15.18
N GLN A 88 -15.34 11.18 15.45
CA GLN A 88 -16.19 12.06 14.66
C GLN A 88 -15.70 12.19 13.21
N VAL A 89 -14.38 12.20 12.98
CA VAL A 89 -13.81 12.23 11.62
C VAL A 89 -14.21 10.98 10.85
N ILE A 90 -14.15 9.80 11.48
CA ILE A 90 -14.60 8.55 10.84
C ILE A 90 -16.09 8.58 10.54
N ILE A 91 -16.91 9.10 11.46
CA ILE A 91 -18.37 9.20 11.27
C ILE A 91 -18.72 10.16 10.13
N ASP A 92 -18.04 11.31 10.04
CA ASP A 92 -18.25 12.32 9.01
C ASP A 92 -17.82 11.80 7.63
N PHE A 93 -16.70 11.08 7.58
CA PHE A 93 -16.14 10.50 6.36
C PHE A 93 -16.60 9.05 6.10
N ARG A 94 -17.61 8.53 6.82
CA ARG A 94 -17.98 7.10 6.75
C ARG A 94 -18.29 6.63 5.33
N VAL A 95 -19.07 7.42 4.57
CA VAL A 95 -19.46 7.07 3.21
C VAL A 95 -18.25 7.03 2.27
N PRO A 96 -17.43 8.10 2.16
CA PRO A 96 -16.27 8.06 1.28
C PRO A 96 -15.22 7.02 1.74
N LEU A 97 -14.98 6.83 3.05
CA LEU A 97 -14.07 5.78 3.55
C LEU A 97 -14.56 4.37 3.22
N LEU A 98 -15.85 4.06 3.44
CA LEU A 98 -16.41 2.76 3.10
C LEU A 98 -16.34 2.48 1.61
N SER A 99 -16.54 3.49 0.76
CA SER A 99 -16.40 3.34 -0.69
C SER A 99 -14.94 3.09 -1.12
N ALA A 100 -13.97 3.73 -0.47
CA ALA A 100 -12.54 3.50 -0.70
C ALA A 100 -12.15 2.05 -0.31
N ILE A 101 -12.62 1.58 0.85
CA ILE A 101 -12.43 0.18 1.27
C ILE A 101 -13.09 -0.77 0.26
N ALA A 102 -14.33 -0.49 -0.15
CA ALA A 102 -15.07 -1.34 -1.08
C ALA A 102 -14.35 -1.50 -2.43
N ILE A 103 -13.81 -0.43 -3.01
CA ILE A 103 -13.09 -0.52 -4.29
C ILE A 103 -11.76 -1.30 -4.15
N GLN A 104 -11.08 -1.17 -3.01
CA GLN A 104 -9.89 -1.98 -2.70
C GLN A 104 -10.22 -3.46 -2.59
N LEU A 105 -11.32 -3.81 -1.91
CA LEU A 105 -11.79 -5.19 -1.79
C LEU A 105 -12.21 -5.77 -3.15
N ILE A 106 -12.84 -4.96 -4.01
CA ILE A 106 -13.18 -5.35 -5.38
C ILE A 106 -11.90 -5.65 -6.17
N LEU A 107 -10.89 -4.78 -6.10
CA LEU A 107 -9.60 -5.01 -6.73
C LEU A 107 -8.96 -6.32 -6.23
N PHE A 108 -8.93 -6.55 -4.92
CA PHE A 108 -8.38 -7.78 -4.34
C PHE A 108 -9.15 -9.02 -4.81
N ALA A 109 -10.48 -8.96 -4.83
CA ALA A 109 -11.32 -10.05 -5.31
C ALA A 109 -11.04 -10.37 -6.79
N ILE A 110 -10.99 -9.35 -7.66
CA ILE A 110 -10.70 -9.54 -9.10
C ILE A 110 -9.32 -10.16 -9.28
N SER A 111 -8.30 -9.64 -8.58
CA SER A 111 -6.93 -10.17 -8.66
C SER A 111 -6.83 -11.60 -8.14
N LEU A 112 -7.47 -11.92 -7.02
CA LEU A 112 -7.49 -13.28 -6.47
C LEU A 112 -8.24 -14.26 -7.38
N ILE A 113 -9.41 -13.89 -7.90
CA ILE A 113 -10.18 -14.74 -8.81
C ILE A 113 -9.37 -15.03 -10.08
N LYS A 114 -8.76 -14.01 -10.68
CA LYS A 114 -8.06 -14.13 -11.96
C LYS A 114 -6.67 -14.74 -11.84
N PHE A 115 -5.92 -14.41 -10.79
CA PHE A 115 -4.49 -14.73 -10.68
C PHE A 115 -4.12 -15.54 -9.43
N GLN A 116 -5.05 -15.75 -8.49
CA GLN A 116 -4.79 -16.39 -7.19
C GLN A 116 -3.69 -15.69 -6.38
N LYS A 117 -3.50 -14.38 -6.63
CA LYS A 117 -2.47 -13.54 -6.00
C LYS A 117 -3.02 -12.13 -5.78
N PHE A 118 -2.52 -11.45 -4.74
CA PHE A 118 -2.79 -10.04 -4.48
C PHE A 118 -2.18 -9.12 -5.56
N PRO A 119 -2.78 -7.95 -5.82
CA PRO A 119 -2.21 -6.95 -6.73
C PRO A 119 -0.88 -6.42 -6.18
N SER A 120 0.08 -6.14 -7.07
CA SER A 120 1.45 -5.71 -6.69
C SER A 120 2.08 -4.84 -7.79
N PHE A 121 1.33 -3.89 -8.35
CA PHE A 121 1.80 -3.12 -9.51
C PHE A 121 2.74 -1.96 -9.14
N HIS A 122 2.57 -1.31 -7.99
CA HIS A 122 3.38 -0.14 -7.57
C HIS A 122 3.35 1.01 -8.60
N THR A 123 2.15 1.31 -9.11
CA THR A 123 1.91 2.41 -10.06
C THR A 123 2.35 3.77 -9.52
N TYR A 124 2.48 4.76 -10.40
CA TYR A 124 2.69 6.14 -9.96
C TYR A 124 1.52 6.65 -9.10
N THR A 125 0.28 6.24 -9.40
CA THR A 125 -0.90 6.59 -8.60
C THR A 125 -0.87 5.95 -7.22
N ALA A 126 -0.42 4.69 -7.09
CA ALA A 126 -0.21 4.04 -5.80
C ALA A 126 0.84 4.78 -4.95
N LYS A 127 1.95 5.21 -5.55
CA LYS A 127 2.99 6.01 -4.86
C LYS A 127 2.46 7.36 -4.40
N ALA A 128 1.71 8.05 -5.26
CA ALA A 128 1.07 9.32 -4.91
C ALA A 128 0.06 9.14 -3.78
N TRP A 129 -0.73 8.06 -3.82
CA TRP A 129 -1.69 7.72 -2.78
C TRP A 129 -1.00 7.40 -1.44
N GLY A 130 0.08 6.61 -1.44
CA GLY A 130 0.88 6.34 -0.24
C GLY A 130 1.49 7.59 0.38
N LEU A 131 2.02 8.50 -0.44
CA LEU A 131 2.54 9.79 0.05
C LEU A 131 1.41 10.69 0.60
N ALA A 132 0.23 10.66 -0.02
CA ALA A 132 -0.93 11.37 0.50
C ALA A 132 -1.40 10.79 1.83
N LEU A 133 -1.37 9.46 2.02
CA LEU A 133 -1.67 8.80 3.30
C LEU A 133 -0.71 9.25 4.41
N LEU A 134 0.59 9.35 4.11
CA LEU A 134 1.58 9.92 5.02
C LEU A 134 1.21 11.35 5.42
N ALA A 135 0.96 12.21 4.42
CA ALA A 135 0.61 13.61 4.66
C ALA A 135 -0.70 13.77 5.43
N ALA A 136 -1.70 12.93 5.17
CA ALA A 136 -2.98 13.00 5.86
C ALA A 136 -2.90 12.49 7.29
N THR A 137 -2.16 11.41 7.55
CA THR A 137 -1.97 10.90 8.91
C THR A 137 -1.18 11.89 9.75
N VAL A 138 -0.09 12.45 9.21
CA VAL A 138 0.68 13.51 9.90
C VAL A 138 -0.16 14.78 10.07
N GLY A 139 -0.94 15.17 9.05
CA GLY A 139 -1.85 16.31 9.11
C GLY A 139 -2.91 16.17 10.20
N LEU A 140 -3.54 15.00 10.30
CA LEU A 140 -4.59 14.71 11.26
C LEU A 140 -4.03 14.60 12.68
N PHE A 141 -3.04 13.73 12.91
CA PHE A 141 -2.52 13.48 14.26
C PHE A 141 -1.58 14.59 14.76
N GLY A 142 -0.90 15.32 13.87
CA GLY A 142 0.00 16.41 14.24
C GLY A 142 -0.65 17.79 14.33
N PHE A 143 -1.68 18.04 13.51
CA PHE A 143 -2.24 19.38 13.37
C PHE A 143 -3.78 19.42 13.44
N GLY A 144 -4.44 18.28 13.62
CA GLY A 144 -5.91 18.20 13.55
C GLY A 144 -6.47 18.53 12.17
N TYR A 145 -5.65 18.46 11.11
CA TYR A 145 -6.03 18.90 9.78
C TYR A 145 -6.69 17.77 8.98
N VAL A 146 -8.01 17.85 8.85
CA VAL A 146 -8.86 16.79 8.30
C VAL A 146 -8.97 16.84 6.76
N ASN A 147 -8.82 18.01 6.15
CA ASN A 147 -9.15 18.22 4.73
C ASN A 147 -8.30 17.39 3.75
N THR A 148 -7.12 16.93 4.16
CA THR A 148 -6.27 16.02 3.38
C THR A 148 -6.94 14.67 3.10
N LEU A 149 -7.90 14.23 3.92
CA LEU A 149 -8.59 12.95 3.74
C LEU A 149 -9.35 12.88 2.41
N TRP A 150 -9.98 13.97 1.97
CA TRP A 150 -10.65 13.99 0.66
C TRP A 150 -9.69 13.72 -0.49
N PHE A 151 -8.49 14.30 -0.44
CA PHE A 151 -7.46 14.10 -1.44
C PHE A 151 -6.95 12.66 -1.44
N VAL A 152 -6.73 12.08 -0.26
CA VAL A 152 -6.32 10.68 -0.10
C VAL A 152 -7.36 9.72 -0.67
N ILE A 153 -8.65 9.95 -0.37
CA ILE A 153 -9.74 9.11 -0.85
C ILE A 153 -9.88 9.21 -2.37
N ALA A 154 -9.74 10.41 -2.94
CA ALA A 154 -9.74 10.58 -4.39
C ALA A 154 -8.58 9.81 -5.06
N LEU A 155 -7.37 9.87 -4.50
CA LEU A 155 -6.23 9.10 -4.98
C LEU A 155 -6.40 7.59 -4.80
N CYS A 156 -7.05 7.17 -3.71
CA CYS A 156 -7.43 5.78 -3.48
C CYS A 156 -8.32 5.27 -4.62
N TRP A 157 -9.37 6.00 -4.97
CA TRP A 157 -10.25 5.62 -6.09
C TRP A 157 -9.50 5.60 -7.42
N LEU A 158 -8.69 6.63 -7.71
CA LEU A 158 -7.91 6.71 -8.93
C LEU A 158 -6.95 5.52 -9.08
N ASN A 159 -6.17 5.23 -8.04
CA ASN A 159 -5.27 4.09 -8.01
C ASN A 159 -6.01 2.76 -8.19
N SER A 160 -7.09 2.56 -7.44
CA SER A 160 -7.86 1.31 -7.47
C SER A 160 -8.47 1.05 -8.84
N LEU A 161 -9.02 2.07 -9.48
CA LEU A 161 -9.57 1.96 -10.84
C LEU A 161 -8.47 1.65 -11.86
N GLU A 162 -7.30 2.28 -11.74
CA GLU A 162 -6.15 1.97 -12.59
C GLU A 162 -5.70 0.51 -12.42
N GLU A 163 -5.51 0.05 -11.18
CA GLU A 163 -5.09 -1.32 -10.89
C GLU A 163 -6.14 -2.36 -11.29
N ILE A 164 -7.44 -2.07 -11.14
CA ILE A 164 -8.51 -2.93 -11.66
C ILE A 164 -8.41 -3.03 -13.18
N ALA A 165 -8.28 -1.90 -13.88
CA ALA A 165 -8.16 -1.88 -15.33
C ALA A 165 -6.94 -2.68 -15.82
N MET A 166 -5.78 -2.51 -15.17
CA MET A 166 -4.57 -3.29 -15.48
C MET A 166 -4.74 -4.78 -15.18
N THR A 167 -5.38 -5.13 -14.06
CA THR A 167 -5.67 -6.52 -13.68
C THR A 167 -6.54 -7.20 -14.73
N LEU A 168 -7.58 -6.51 -15.23
CA LEU A 168 -8.44 -7.03 -16.30
C LEU A 168 -7.70 -7.10 -17.65
N LEU A 169 -6.83 -6.13 -17.94
CA LEU A 169 -6.07 -6.02 -19.18
C LEU A 169 -5.01 -7.12 -19.34
N LEU A 170 -4.23 -7.41 -18.30
CA LEU A 170 -3.08 -8.30 -18.40
C LEU A 170 -3.49 -9.79 -18.40
N PRO A 171 -2.86 -10.64 -19.23
CA PRO A 171 -3.22 -12.07 -19.31
C PRO A 171 -2.65 -12.88 -18.13
N THR A 172 -1.51 -12.45 -17.59
CA THR A 172 -0.79 -13.12 -16.51
C THR A 172 -0.52 -12.14 -15.37
N TRP A 173 -0.35 -12.64 -14.15
CA TRP A 173 0.04 -11.81 -13.02
C TRP A 173 1.43 -11.21 -13.22
N GLN A 174 1.56 -9.91 -12.98
CA GLN A 174 2.78 -9.13 -13.15
C GLN A 174 2.98 -8.22 -11.93
N CYS A 175 4.24 -7.89 -11.65
CA CYS A 175 4.62 -6.94 -10.60
C CYS A 175 5.25 -5.69 -11.20
N ASP A 176 5.25 -4.61 -10.43
CA ASP A 176 6.11 -3.44 -10.67
C ASP A 176 5.85 -2.75 -12.03
N ILE A 177 4.58 -2.66 -12.43
CA ILE A 177 4.13 -1.93 -13.62
C ILE A 177 3.72 -0.51 -13.23
N LEU A 178 4.39 0.48 -13.79
CA LEU A 178 4.33 1.86 -13.33
C LEU A 178 3.06 2.61 -13.73
N SER A 179 2.35 2.17 -14.77
CA SER A 179 1.05 2.73 -15.18
C SER A 179 0.31 1.83 -16.15
N ILE A 180 -0.97 2.15 -16.40
CA ILE A 180 -1.78 1.46 -17.40
C ILE A 180 -1.16 1.48 -18.82
N PHE A 181 -0.44 2.54 -19.17
CA PHE A 181 0.24 2.63 -20.47
C PHE A 181 1.31 1.55 -20.63
N HIS A 182 2.11 1.33 -19.59
CA HIS A 182 3.10 0.25 -19.56
C HIS A 182 2.42 -1.13 -19.57
N ALA A 183 1.26 -1.27 -18.94
CA ALA A 183 0.49 -2.52 -18.98
C ALA A 183 -0.02 -2.84 -20.41
N VAL A 184 -0.47 -1.83 -21.16
CA VAL A 184 -0.89 -1.99 -22.56
C VAL A 184 0.29 -2.43 -23.44
N GLU A 185 1.44 -1.80 -23.28
CA GLU A 185 2.66 -2.17 -24.03
C GLU A 185 3.11 -3.59 -23.70
N LEU A 186 3.12 -3.96 -22.42
CA LEU A 186 3.44 -5.31 -21.98
C LEU A 186 2.47 -6.35 -22.54
N ARG A 187 1.16 -6.06 -22.54
CA ARG A 187 0.18 -6.96 -23.15
C ARG A 187 0.46 -7.18 -24.63
N LYS A 188 0.80 -6.12 -25.38
CA LYS A 188 1.17 -6.27 -26.81
C LYS A 188 2.38 -7.18 -26.97
N ALA A 189 3.42 -6.99 -26.15
CA ALA A 189 4.62 -7.84 -26.20
C ALA A 189 4.28 -9.32 -25.93
N LEU A 190 3.46 -9.60 -24.91
CA LEU A 190 3.04 -10.97 -24.55
C LEU A 190 2.23 -11.65 -25.66
N MET A 191 1.32 -10.92 -26.31
CA MET A 191 0.51 -11.46 -27.41
C MET A 191 1.35 -11.76 -28.65
N HIS A 192 2.36 -10.95 -28.96
CA HIS A 192 3.25 -11.24 -30.10
C HIS A 192 4.13 -12.47 -29.85
N SER A 193 4.59 -12.69 -28.62
CA SER A 193 5.38 -13.88 -28.27
C SER A 193 4.59 -15.19 -28.30
N SER A 194 3.28 -15.17 -28.02
CA SER A 194 2.44 -16.37 -28.16
C SER A 194 2.22 -16.74 -29.63
N THR A 195 1.99 -15.75 -30.50
CA THR A 195 1.72 -16.00 -31.93
C THR A 195 2.94 -16.50 -32.70
N SER A 196 4.16 -16.20 -32.24
CA SER A 196 5.40 -16.68 -32.87
C SER A 196 5.82 -18.09 -32.41
N GLN A 197 5.30 -18.60 -31.29
CA GLN A 197 5.57 -19.97 -30.83
C GLN A 197 4.62 -21.01 -31.46
N ASP A 198 3.41 -20.61 -31.86
CA ASP A 198 2.42 -21.50 -32.49
C ASP A 198 2.55 -21.58 -34.04
N GLY A 199 3.61 -20.96 -34.60
CA GLY A 199 3.84 -20.84 -36.04
C GLY A 199 4.99 -21.69 -36.61
N VAL A 200 5.45 -22.73 -35.90
CA VAL A 200 6.49 -23.68 -36.35
C VAL A 200 5.94 -25.10 -36.38
#